data_AF-A0A380NZ28-F1
#
_entry.id   AF-A0A380NZ28-F1
#
_cell.length_a   1.000
_cell.length_b   1.000
_cell.length_c   1.000
_cell.angle_alpha   90.00
_cell.angle_beta   90.00
_cell.angle_gamma   90.00
#
_symmetry.space_group_name_H-M   'P 1'
#
loop_
_entity.id
_entity.type
_entity.pdbx_description
1 polymer ?
#
loop_
_entity_poly.entity_id
_entity_poly.type
_entity_poly.pdbx_seq_one_letter_code
_entity_poly.pdbx_strand_id
1 'polypeptide(L)'
;MGGSGSARHGGGGARDGGRSGAESPSPVARALAAALYSDTDDDGALDTGASLLAAADPEAAGRELLRRGEEYVRRAWERGWLPADLDREARRQGLDPAARTVLAELAAAELARYGNGLAPPWRRRLADLAAPAWAGTGGRDRFGRATAVLQALRLLLRLPAIEPLGPPPGSRPSDRPASPPRTAAAGPEERVLGRIRALLAKAEATGYPSEAEALTAKAQELMARHSVDEAHLSAGRAGGADAPGARRISVDPPYETAKAILLDAVARANRCQAVWNEELAFSTVVGHEADLEPAELLYTSLLVQAATAMSRAEAAQRAGGRKRTKTFRQSFMLAYAHRLGDRLADTARAATAHLAAADLLPVLATRDLAVAEETRRLFPRTTTTRVRGADDRAGWDDGTRAADQAGVDGHRGRVDRG
;
A
#
# COMPACT_ATOMS: atom_id res chain seq x y z
N MET A 1 26.29 99.36 -12.07
CA MET A 1 27.56 98.98 -11.39
C MET A 1 27.29 97.63 -10.74
N GLY A 2 27.75 96.46 -11.17
CA GLY A 2 28.94 96.12 -11.96
C GLY A 2 29.84 95.22 -11.10
N GLY A 3 29.86 93.92 -11.41
CA GLY A 3 30.82 92.91 -10.94
C GLY A 3 30.29 91.99 -9.83
N SER A 4 30.64 90.70 -9.74
CA SER A 4 31.30 89.74 -10.63
C SER A 4 31.04 88.36 -10.00
N GLY A 5 30.95 87.31 -10.81
CA GLY A 5 30.45 86.00 -10.38
C GLY A 5 31.42 85.11 -9.59
N SER A 6 30.88 84.00 -9.08
CA SER A 6 31.57 82.71 -9.04
C SER A 6 30.58 81.59 -8.73
N ALA A 7 30.59 80.55 -9.57
CA ALA A 7 29.79 79.33 -9.43
C ALA A 7 30.50 78.32 -8.52
N ARG A 8 29.74 77.59 -7.68
CA ARG A 8 30.09 76.24 -7.23
C ARG A 8 28.85 75.36 -7.00
N HIS A 9 28.90 74.20 -7.64
CA HIS A 9 28.08 73.00 -7.45
C HIS A 9 28.05 72.49 -6.00
N GLY A 10 26.97 71.79 -5.63
CA GLY A 10 26.99 70.91 -4.46
C GLY A 10 25.64 70.30 -4.05
N GLY A 11 25.25 69.19 -4.69
CA GLY A 11 24.69 68.00 -4.02
C GLY A 11 23.28 68.07 -3.40
N GLY A 12 22.25 67.87 -4.23
CA GLY A 12 20.94 67.39 -3.78
C GLY A 12 20.98 65.87 -3.54
N GLY A 13 21.09 65.45 -2.29
CA GLY A 13 20.96 64.05 -1.89
C GLY A 13 19.50 63.60 -1.91
N ALA A 14 19.03 63.08 -3.05
CA ALA A 14 17.81 62.30 -3.12
C ALA A 14 18.07 60.94 -2.44
N ARG A 15 17.39 60.70 -1.32
CA ARG A 15 17.32 59.39 -0.67
C ARG A 15 16.50 58.47 -1.58
N ASP A 16 17.21 57.69 -2.39
CA ASP A 16 16.64 56.58 -3.14
C ASP A 16 16.27 55.48 -2.13
N GLY A 17 14.97 55.33 -1.91
CA GLY A 17 14.41 54.27 -1.09
C GLY A 17 14.63 52.95 -1.81
N GLY A 18 15.69 52.23 -1.42
CA GLY A 18 16.00 50.90 -1.90
C GLY A 18 14.79 49.98 -1.82
N ARG A 19 14.11 49.81 -2.96
CA ARG A 19 13.30 48.62 -3.22
C ARG A 19 14.26 47.44 -3.10
N SER A 20 14.09 46.65 -2.04
CA SER A 20 14.64 45.31 -1.93
C SER A 20 14.42 44.58 -3.26
N GLY A 21 15.50 44.30 -3.98
CA GLY A 21 15.45 43.58 -5.25
C GLY A 21 14.84 42.20 -5.00
N ALA A 22 13.58 42.02 -5.41
CA ALA A 22 13.02 40.69 -5.54
C ALA A 22 13.82 40.00 -6.66
N GLU A 23 14.73 39.10 -6.30
CA GLU A 23 15.41 38.24 -7.26
C GLU A 23 14.36 37.60 -8.17
N SER A 24 14.59 37.66 -9.48
CA SER A 24 13.69 37.04 -10.44
C SER A 24 13.59 35.54 -10.13
N PRO A 25 12.37 34.96 -10.10
CA PRO A 25 12.19 33.56 -9.72
C PRO A 25 12.99 32.65 -10.65
N SER A 26 13.68 31.65 -10.06
CA SER A 26 14.48 30.69 -10.82
C SER A 26 13.65 30.00 -11.92
N PRO A 27 14.27 29.52 -13.01
CA PRO A 27 13.56 28.74 -14.03
C PRO A 27 12.77 27.56 -13.45
N VAL A 28 13.31 26.91 -12.42
CA VAL A 28 12.62 25.84 -11.68
C VAL A 28 11.41 26.40 -10.92
N ALA A 29 11.55 27.51 -10.20
CA ALA A 29 10.43 28.13 -9.49
C ALA A 29 9.29 28.52 -10.44
N ARG A 30 9.61 29.07 -11.62
CA ARG A 30 8.62 29.39 -12.65
C ARG A 30 7.95 28.14 -13.23
N ALA A 31 8.72 27.09 -13.50
CA ALA A 31 8.16 25.84 -14.00
C ALA A 31 7.24 25.17 -12.99
N LEU A 32 7.61 25.11 -11.71
CA LEU A 32 6.76 24.58 -10.66
C LEU A 32 5.51 25.44 -10.46
N ALA A 33 5.63 26.77 -10.59
CA ALA A 33 4.48 27.66 -10.55
C ALA A 33 3.48 27.39 -11.67
N ALA A 34 3.98 27.18 -12.89
CA ALA A 34 3.15 26.84 -14.04
C ALA A 34 2.48 25.46 -13.90
N ALA A 35 3.22 24.45 -13.40
CA ALA A 35 2.79 23.06 -13.46
C ALA A 35 2.10 22.51 -12.19
N LEU A 36 2.38 23.07 -11.01
CA LEU A 36 1.93 22.50 -9.73
C LEU A 36 0.79 23.27 -9.07
N TYR A 37 0.66 24.57 -9.36
CA TYR A 37 -0.28 25.47 -8.70
C TYR A 37 -1.36 26.02 -9.65
N SER A 38 -1.49 25.46 -10.86
CA SER A 38 -2.64 25.74 -11.72
C SER A 38 -3.87 25.02 -11.17
N ASP A 39 -5.00 25.74 -11.06
CA ASP A 39 -6.29 25.17 -10.63
C ASP A 39 -6.87 24.18 -11.65
N THR A 40 -6.32 24.14 -12.86
CA THR A 40 -6.68 23.21 -13.93
C THR A 40 -5.67 22.06 -13.99
N ASP A 41 -6.17 20.82 -13.90
CA ASP A 41 -5.45 19.60 -14.29
C ASP A 41 -5.37 19.50 -15.82
N ASP A 42 -4.77 20.51 -16.43
CA ASP A 42 -4.56 20.60 -17.88
C ASP A 42 -3.13 20.14 -18.20
N ASP A 43 -3.01 19.24 -19.17
CA ASP A 43 -1.74 18.78 -19.72
C ASP A 43 -0.92 19.96 -20.26
N GLY A 44 -1.57 21.03 -20.74
CA GLY A 44 -0.89 22.24 -21.20
C GLY A 44 -0.07 22.97 -20.11
N ALA A 45 -0.50 22.90 -18.85
CA ALA A 45 0.23 23.50 -17.72
C ALA A 45 1.49 22.69 -17.38
N LEU A 46 1.39 21.36 -17.44
CA LEU A 46 2.56 20.47 -17.31
C LEU A 46 3.56 20.68 -18.45
N ASP A 47 3.09 20.75 -19.70
CA ASP A 47 3.95 20.95 -20.87
C ASP A 47 4.68 22.29 -20.84
N THR A 48 4.01 23.34 -20.36
CA THR A 48 4.61 24.66 -20.16
C THR A 48 5.73 24.59 -19.12
N GLY A 49 5.46 23.96 -17.98
CA GLY A 49 6.48 23.74 -16.94
C GLY A 49 7.64 22.87 -17.43
N ALA A 50 7.35 21.80 -18.16
CA ALA A 50 8.35 20.89 -18.71
C ALA A 50 9.25 21.60 -19.73
N SER A 51 8.69 22.47 -20.58
CA SER A 51 9.45 23.31 -21.51
C SER A 51 10.42 24.24 -20.78
N LEU A 52 9.95 24.91 -19.71
CA LEU A 52 10.78 25.80 -18.89
C LEU A 52 11.93 25.05 -18.20
N LEU A 53 11.67 23.84 -17.69
CA LEU A 53 12.69 22.99 -17.07
C LEU A 53 13.68 22.42 -18.09
N ALA A 54 13.21 22.01 -19.28
CA ALA A 54 14.05 21.45 -20.32
C ALA A 54 15.03 22.49 -20.90
N ALA A 55 14.64 23.77 -20.90
CA ALA A 55 15.46 24.90 -21.32
C ALA A 55 16.43 25.41 -20.23
N ALA A 56 16.26 25.01 -18.97
CA ALA A 56 17.11 25.44 -17.86
C ALA A 56 18.48 24.75 -17.89
N ASP A 57 19.46 25.34 -17.19
CA ASP A 57 20.74 24.67 -16.92
C ASP A 57 20.51 23.36 -16.15
N PRO A 58 20.86 22.19 -16.71
CA PRO A 58 20.49 20.89 -16.13
C PRO A 58 21.08 20.65 -14.74
N GLU A 59 22.28 21.14 -14.48
CA GLU A 59 22.93 20.95 -13.18
C GLU A 59 22.31 21.81 -12.08
N ALA A 60 22.13 23.11 -12.33
CA ALA A 60 21.47 24.00 -11.38
C ALA A 60 20.02 23.59 -11.16
N ALA A 61 19.28 23.28 -12.22
CA ALA A 61 17.90 22.81 -12.13
C ALA A 61 17.80 21.47 -11.40
N GLY A 62 18.70 20.52 -11.70
CA GLY A 62 18.76 19.21 -11.05
C GLY A 62 19.00 19.31 -9.54
N ARG A 63 19.92 20.17 -9.09
CA ARG A 63 20.18 20.41 -7.66
C ARG A 63 18.99 21.04 -6.94
N GLU A 64 18.32 22.00 -7.58
CA GLU A 64 17.13 22.63 -7.00
C GLU A 64 15.94 21.66 -6.91
N LEU A 65 15.68 20.90 -7.98
CA LEU A 65 14.60 19.91 -8.03
C LEU A 65 14.81 18.78 -7.03
N LEU A 66 16.04 18.28 -6.86
CA LEU A 66 16.33 17.25 -5.86
C LEU A 66 15.99 17.76 -4.46
N ARG A 67 16.47 18.95 -4.08
CA ARG A 67 16.22 19.55 -2.77
C ARG A 67 14.71 19.71 -2.48
N ARG A 68 13.94 20.19 -3.45
CA ARG A 68 12.48 20.35 -3.32
C ARG A 68 11.76 19.00 -3.29
N GLY A 69 12.20 18.03 -4.10
CA GLY A 69 11.65 16.68 -4.14
C GLY A 69 11.86 15.93 -2.83
N GLU A 70 13.07 16.01 -2.26
CA GLU A 70 13.40 15.50 -0.92
C GLU A 70 12.46 16.09 0.15
N GLU A 71 12.24 17.40 0.12
CA GLU A 71 11.30 18.07 1.03
C GLU A 71 9.86 17.55 0.88
N TYR A 72 9.38 17.38 -0.35
CA TYR A 72 8.03 16.86 -0.60
C TYR A 72 7.86 15.40 -0.18
N VAL A 73 8.88 14.58 -0.40
CA VAL A 73 8.95 13.20 0.08
C VAL A 73 8.92 13.15 1.61
N ARG A 74 9.70 14.02 2.28
CA ARG A 74 9.69 14.12 3.75
C ARG A 74 8.29 14.44 4.28
N ARG A 75 7.64 15.44 3.70
CA ARG A 75 6.24 15.80 4.03
C ARG A 75 5.28 14.66 3.75
N ALA A 76 5.53 13.82 2.75
CA ALA A 76 4.71 12.63 2.50
C ALA A 76 4.83 11.61 3.65
N TRP A 77 6.05 11.37 4.16
CA TRP A 77 6.24 10.47 5.32
C TRP A 77 5.64 11.02 6.61
N GLU A 78 5.76 12.33 6.85
CA GLU A 78 5.09 13.01 7.96
C GLU A 78 3.56 12.89 7.87
N ARG A 79 3.02 12.89 6.65
CA ARG A 79 1.61 12.61 6.34
C ARG A 79 1.26 11.11 6.35
N GLY A 80 2.17 10.24 6.79
CA GLY A 80 1.93 8.81 6.99
C GLY A 80 2.15 7.93 5.76
N TRP A 81 2.62 8.46 4.63
CA TRP A 81 2.89 7.68 3.41
C TRP A 81 4.16 6.85 3.54
N LEU A 82 4.15 5.63 2.98
CA LEU A 82 5.34 4.79 2.86
C LEU A 82 5.76 4.69 1.38
N PRO A 83 7.02 4.29 1.06
CA PRO A 83 7.49 4.25 -0.33
C PRO A 83 6.64 3.37 -1.24
N ALA A 84 6.20 2.21 -0.73
CA ALA A 84 5.29 1.32 -1.45
C ALA A 84 3.90 1.94 -1.69
N ASP A 85 3.44 2.81 -0.80
CA ASP A 85 2.17 3.53 -0.99
C ASP A 85 2.29 4.59 -2.08
N LEU A 86 3.46 5.21 -2.23
CA LEU A 86 3.74 6.18 -3.30
C LEU A 86 3.70 5.53 -4.68
N ASP A 87 4.37 4.37 -4.87
CA ASP A 87 4.31 3.65 -6.16
C ASP A 87 2.87 3.18 -6.46
N ARG A 88 2.16 2.67 -5.44
CA ARG A 88 0.75 2.28 -5.60
C ARG A 88 -0.12 3.46 -6.05
N GLU A 89 -0.05 4.58 -5.36
CA GLU A 89 -0.86 5.74 -5.67
C GLU A 89 -0.50 6.33 -7.05
N ALA A 90 0.79 6.33 -7.41
CA ALA A 90 1.22 6.75 -8.73
C ALA A 90 0.64 5.86 -9.84
N ARG A 91 0.60 4.53 -9.65
CA ARG A 91 -0.06 3.62 -10.60
C ARG A 91 -1.55 3.86 -10.68
N ARG A 92 -2.21 4.09 -9.53
CA ARG A 92 -3.65 4.34 -9.45
C ARG A 92 -4.05 5.61 -10.22
N GLN A 93 -3.25 6.66 -10.11
CA GLN A 93 -3.46 7.91 -10.86
C GLN A 93 -2.96 7.84 -12.32
N GLY A 94 -2.48 6.68 -12.77
CA GLY A 94 -2.06 6.49 -14.16
C GLY A 94 -0.77 7.23 -14.55
N LEU A 95 0.12 7.49 -13.58
CA LEU A 95 1.39 8.16 -13.88
C LEU A 95 2.28 7.31 -14.79
N ASP A 96 2.97 7.99 -15.69
CA ASP A 96 3.93 7.38 -16.61
C ASP A 96 5.02 6.60 -15.85
N PRO A 97 5.53 5.48 -16.42
CA PRO A 97 6.63 4.73 -15.81
C PRO A 97 7.84 5.60 -15.46
N ALA A 98 8.15 6.62 -16.27
CA ALA A 98 9.24 7.56 -16.01
C ALA A 98 9.01 8.40 -14.74
N ALA A 99 7.79 8.86 -14.48
CA ALA A 99 7.46 9.59 -13.26
C ALA A 99 7.52 8.70 -12.02
N ARG A 100 7.12 7.43 -12.14
CA ARG A 100 7.27 6.44 -11.06
C ARG A 100 8.73 6.15 -10.74
N THR A 101 9.59 6.07 -11.74
CA THR A 101 11.04 5.99 -11.53
C THR A 101 11.57 7.23 -10.80
N VAL A 102 11.13 8.43 -11.18
CA VAL A 102 11.50 9.67 -10.46
C VAL A 102 11.05 9.63 -8.99
N LEU A 103 9.82 9.18 -8.70
CA LEU A 103 9.34 9.03 -7.32
C LEU A 103 10.23 8.07 -6.51
N ALA A 104 10.60 6.93 -7.10
CA ALA A 104 11.49 5.96 -6.48
C ALA A 104 12.90 6.55 -6.22
N GLU A 105 13.45 7.30 -7.17
CA GLU A 105 14.74 8.00 -7.03
C GLU A 105 14.69 9.04 -5.90
N LEU A 106 13.65 9.87 -5.83
CA LEU A 106 13.48 10.87 -4.77
C LEU A 106 13.30 10.22 -3.39
N ALA A 107 12.52 9.13 -3.32
CA ALA A 107 12.33 8.37 -2.10
C ALA A 107 13.65 7.73 -1.62
N ALA A 108 14.42 7.13 -2.53
CA ALA A 108 15.72 6.56 -2.22
C ALA A 108 16.74 7.63 -1.79
N ALA A 109 16.78 8.76 -2.51
CA ALA A 109 17.66 9.88 -2.20
C ALA A 109 17.42 10.42 -0.80
N GLU A 110 16.16 10.65 -0.42
CA GLU A 110 15.94 11.09 0.95
C GLU A 110 16.16 9.96 1.97
N LEU A 111 15.76 8.71 1.71
CA LEU A 111 16.00 7.64 2.67
C LEU A 111 17.49 7.43 2.98
N ALA A 112 18.37 7.67 2.01
CA ALA A 112 19.82 7.63 2.19
C ALA A 112 20.33 8.62 3.26
N ARG A 113 19.61 9.73 3.50
CA ARG A 113 19.99 10.75 4.50
C ARG A 113 19.91 10.24 5.95
N TYR A 114 19.11 9.20 6.20
CA TYR A 114 18.94 8.63 7.54
C TYR A 114 19.99 7.54 7.86
N GLY A 115 20.73 7.06 6.87
CA GLY A 115 21.78 6.05 7.02
C GLY A 115 21.33 4.82 7.84
N ASN A 116 22.13 4.44 8.84
CA ASN A 116 21.85 3.30 9.72
C ASN A 116 20.72 3.55 10.74
N GLY A 117 20.21 4.78 10.82
CA GLY A 117 19.12 5.16 11.74
C GLY A 117 17.72 4.74 11.29
N LEU A 118 17.58 4.14 10.10
CA LEU A 118 16.30 3.64 9.61
C LEU A 118 15.81 2.44 10.44
N ALA A 119 14.54 2.46 10.82
CA ALA A 119 13.91 1.29 11.41
C ALA A 119 13.86 0.11 10.39
N PRO A 120 13.91 -1.16 10.83
CA PRO A 120 13.94 -2.31 9.93
C PRO A 120 12.85 -2.34 8.84
N PRO A 121 11.59 -1.92 9.09
CA PRO A 121 10.55 -1.88 8.06
C PRO A 121 10.87 -0.95 6.87
N TRP A 122 11.65 0.11 7.12
CA TRP A 122 12.12 1.04 6.08
C TRP A 122 13.31 0.46 5.31
N ARG A 123 14.22 -0.26 5.99
CA ARG A 123 15.39 -0.89 5.34
C ARG A 123 15.01 -2.01 4.38
N ARG A 124 14.06 -2.88 4.74
CA ARG A 124 13.60 -3.96 3.86
C ARG A 124 13.08 -3.43 2.51
N ARG A 125 12.42 -2.28 2.54
CA ARG A 125 11.84 -1.62 1.36
C ARG A 125 12.85 -0.85 0.51
N LEU A 126 14.05 -0.56 1.04
CA LEU A 126 15.14 0.02 0.27
C LEU A 126 15.81 -0.98 -0.67
N ALA A 127 15.86 -2.27 -0.29
CA ALA A 127 16.46 -3.31 -1.12
C ALA A 127 15.72 -3.50 -2.46
N ASP A 128 14.43 -3.18 -2.48
CA ASP A 128 13.58 -3.27 -3.67
C ASP A 128 13.68 -2.02 -4.58
N LEU A 129 14.31 -0.94 -4.10
CA LEU A 129 14.50 0.30 -4.85
C LEU A 129 15.89 0.31 -5.49
N ALA A 130 15.97 -0.01 -6.79
CA ALA A 130 17.18 0.24 -7.56
C ALA A 130 17.42 1.76 -7.65
N ALA A 131 18.56 2.26 -7.18
CA ALA A 131 18.90 3.67 -7.28
C ALA A 131 19.74 3.95 -8.53
N PRO A 132 19.19 4.52 -9.62
CA PRO A 132 20.00 5.32 -10.53
C PRO A 132 20.34 6.66 -9.85
N ALA A 133 21.48 7.25 -10.20
CA ALA A 133 21.83 8.59 -9.78
C ALA A 133 20.77 9.58 -10.31
N TRP A 134 20.21 10.42 -9.44
CA TRP A 134 19.31 11.50 -9.83
C TRP A 134 19.96 12.35 -10.93
N ALA A 135 19.49 12.20 -12.17
CA ALA A 135 20.09 12.85 -13.34
C ALA A 135 19.36 14.13 -13.77
N GLY A 136 18.55 14.74 -12.88
CA GLY A 136 17.78 15.95 -13.17
C GLY A 136 17.05 15.89 -14.53
N THR A 137 17.12 16.97 -15.31
CA THR A 137 16.68 17.05 -16.71
C THR A 137 17.80 16.71 -17.72
N GLY A 138 18.93 16.16 -17.28
CA GLY A 138 20.18 16.04 -18.05
C GLY A 138 20.27 14.94 -19.12
N GLY A 139 19.15 14.31 -19.50
CA GLY A 139 19.11 13.20 -20.47
C GLY A 139 18.99 13.63 -21.94
N ARG A 140 19.01 12.66 -22.87
CA ARG A 140 18.72 12.89 -24.31
C ARG A 140 17.28 13.39 -24.54
N ASP A 141 16.34 12.90 -23.73
CA ASP A 141 14.96 13.39 -23.70
C ASP A 141 14.74 14.28 -22.47
N ARG A 142 15.12 15.56 -22.60
CA ARG A 142 15.02 16.53 -21.51
C ARG A 142 13.58 16.89 -21.18
N PHE A 143 12.74 17.00 -22.21
CA PHE A 143 11.33 17.36 -22.06
C PHE A 143 10.56 16.24 -21.36
N GLY A 144 10.63 15.00 -21.85
CA GLY A 144 9.94 13.88 -21.22
C GLY A 144 10.40 13.64 -19.78
N ARG A 145 11.70 13.82 -19.50
CA ARG A 145 12.22 13.75 -18.12
C ARG A 145 11.69 14.90 -17.25
N ALA A 146 11.59 16.12 -17.77
CA ALA A 146 11.00 17.25 -17.05
C ALA A 146 9.51 17.01 -16.75
N THR A 147 8.74 16.49 -17.71
CA THR A 147 7.34 16.09 -17.51
C THR A 147 7.22 15.04 -16.41
N ALA A 148 8.06 14.00 -16.45
CA ALA A 148 8.08 12.96 -15.42
C ALA A 148 8.37 13.50 -14.01
N VAL A 149 9.31 14.46 -13.89
CA VAL A 149 9.61 15.14 -12.63
C VAL A 149 8.42 15.95 -12.14
N LEU A 150 7.77 16.72 -13.01
CA LEU A 150 6.62 17.53 -12.64
C LEU A 150 5.42 16.68 -12.23
N GLN A 151 5.13 15.59 -12.94
CA GLN A 151 4.09 14.63 -12.57
C GLN A 151 4.35 14.04 -11.17
N ALA A 152 5.58 13.63 -10.89
CA ALA A 152 5.98 13.10 -9.57
C ALA A 152 5.82 14.14 -8.45
N LEU A 153 6.31 15.37 -8.66
CA LEU A 153 6.21 16.44 -7.66
C LEU A 153 4.75 16.86 -7.44
N ARG A 154 3.92 16.89 -8.50
CA ARG A 154 2.49 17.18 -8.42
C ARG A 154 1.75 16.15 -7.58
N LEU A 155 2.07 14.86 -7.77
CA LEU A 155 1.52 13.80 -6.94
C LEU A 155 1.88 14.05 -5.47
N LEU A 156 3.17 14.17 -5.14
CA LEU A 156 3.64 14.35 -3.76
C LEU A 156 3.00 15.56 -3.07
N LEU A 157 2.81 16.66 -3.80
CA LEU A 157 2.19 17.87 -3.28
C LEU A 157 0.73 17.62 -2.87
N ARG A 158 -0.01 16.84 -3.65
CA ARG A 158 -1.47 16.62 -3.49
C ARG A 158 -1.85 15.46 -2.57
N LEU A 159 -0.89 14.70 -2.07
CA LEU A 159 -1.18 13.57 -1.18
C LEU A 159 -1.94 14.03 0.10
N PRO A 160 -3.08 13.43 0.44
CA PRO A 160 -3.74 13.72 1.72
C PRO A 160 -2.91 13.20 2.89
N ALA A 161 -3.20 13.68 4.10
CA ALA A 161 -2.72 13.02 5.31
C ALA A 161 -3.49 11.72 5.53
N ILE A 162 -2.77 10.65 5.88
CA ILE A 162 -3.32 9.33 6.20
C ILE A 162 -2.74 8.80 7.50
N GLU A 163 -3.38 7.80 8.10
CA GLU A 163 -3.01 7.26 9.41
C GLU A 163 -1.61 6.62 9.39
N PRO A 164 -0.61 7.16 10.09
CA PRO A 164 0.75 6.64 10.03
C PRO A 164 0.83 5.22 10.63
N LEU A 165 1.46 4.28 9.91
CA LEU A 165 1.64 2.89 10.36
C LEU A 165 2.89 2.68 11.25
N GLY A 166 3.46 3.77 11.76
CA GLY A 166 4.70 3.78 12.53
C GLY A 166 5.34 5.16 12.53
N PRO A 167 6.41 5.36 13.31
CA PRO A 167 7.13 6.63 13.31
C PRO A 167 7.77 6.89 11.94
N PRO A 168 7.80 8.15 11.46
CA PRO A 168 8.47 8.50 10.22
C PRO A 168 9.99 8.27 10.33
N PRO A 169 10.70 8.11 9.20
CA PRO A 169 12.15 7.96 9.17
C PRO A 169 12.85 9.07 9.97
N GLY A 170 13.91 8.71 10.71
CA GLY A 170 14.68 9.68 11.51
C GLY A 170 14.04 10.08 12.84
N SER A 171 12.82 9.63 13.14
CA SER A 171 12.28 9.73 14.50
C SER A 171 13.19 8.97 15.46
N ARG A 172 13.59 9.60 16.55
CA ARG A 172 14.24 8.89 17.66
C ARG A 172 13.26 7.82 18.14
N PRO A 173 13.70 6.59 18.45
CA PRO A 173 12.85 5.63 19.13
C PRO A 173 12.34 6.33 20.40
N SER A 174 11.05 6.69 20.44
CA SER A 174 10.38 6.97 21.70
C SER A 174 10.41 5.68 22.53
N ASP A 175 10.27 5.79 23.85
CA ASP A 175 10.33 4.71 24.86
C ASP A 175 9.26 3.61 24.71
N ARG A 176 8.86 3.26 23.49
CA ARG A 176 8.22 2.00 23.17
C ARG A 176 9.34 0.96 23.06
N PRO A 177 9.30 -0.14 23.82
CA PRO A 177 10.27 -1.21 23.63
C PRO A 177 10.14 -1.67 22.17
N ALA A 178 11.10 -1.29 21.34
CA ALA A 178 11.26 -1.88 20.04
C ALA A 178 11.56 -3.34 20.30
N SER A 179 10.66 -4.24 19.90
CA SER A 179 10.99 -5.66 19.79
C SER A 179 12.32 -5.72 19.03
N PRO A 180 13.37 -6.33 19.61
CA PRO A 180 14.70 -6.31 19.01
C PRO A 180 14.59 -6.85 17.58
N PRO A 181 15.32 -6.27 16.61
CA PRO A 181 15.32 -6.77 15.25
C PRO A 181 15.71 -8.25 15.29
N ARG A 182 14.78 -9.14 14.89
CA ARG A 182 15.10 -10.55 14.70
C ARG A 182 16.12 -10.59 13.57
N THR A 183 17.38 -10.82 13.94
CA THR A 183 18.48 -10.97 13.00
C THR A 183 18.16 -12.06 11.99
N ALA A 184 18.39 -11.74 10.71
CA ALA A 184 18.19 -12.56 9.53
C ALA A 184 19.10 -13.81 9.50
N ALA A 185 18.85 -14.75 10.40
CA ALA A 185 19.08 -16.16 10.15
C ALA A 185 17.70 -16.77 9.87
N ALA A 186 17.57 -17.57 8.82
CA ALA A 186 16.30 -18.18 8.40
C ALA A 186 15.64 -18.97 9.54
N GLY A 187 14.82 -18.27 10.33
CA GLY A 187 14.19 -18.79 11.52
C GLY A 187 13.05 -19.74 11.20
N PRO A 188 12.46 -20.39 12.21
CA PRO A 188 11.27 -21.23 12.05
C PRO A 188 10.13 -20.52 11.28
N GLU A 189 9.94 -19.22 11.50
CA GLU A 189 8.95 -18.36 10.82
C GLU A 189 9.15 -18.31 9.31
N GLU A 190 10.37 -18.06 8.84
CA GLU A 190 10.64 -17.96 7.40
C GLU A 190 10.39 -19.29 6.69
N ARG A 191 10.60 -20.43 7.37
CA ARG A 191 10.24 -21.75 6.86
C ARG A 191 8.73 -21.99 6.84
N VAL A 192 7.99 -21.46 7.82
CA VAL A 192 6.52 -21.53 7.81
C VAL A 192 5.96 -20.68 6.66
N LEU A 193 6.41 -19.43 6.54
CA LEU A 193 6.04 -18.54 5.43
C LEU A 193 6.41 -19.12 4.07
N GLY A 194 7.60 -19.72 3.93
CA GLY A 194 7.99 -20.43 2.71
C GLY A 194 7.05 -21.59 2.36
N ARG A 195 6.58 -22.35 3.35
CA ARG A 195 5.59 -23.42 3.14
C ARG A 195 4.20 -22.87 2.77
N ILE A 196 3.76 -21.79 3.41
CA ILE A 196 2.50 -21.11 3.08
C ILE A 196 2.54 -20.64 1.63
N ARG A 197 3.59 -19.91 1.22
CA ARG A 197 3.78 -19.45 -0.16
C ARG A 197 3.78 -20.62 -1.15
N ALA A 198 4.44 -21.73 -0.81
CA ALA A 198 4.47 -22.92 -1.67
C ALA A 198 3.09 -23.59 -1.83
N LEU A 199 2.28 -23.64 -0.77
CA LEU A 199 0.90 -24.17 -0.84
C LEU A 199 0.01 -23.27 -1.71
N LEU A 200 0.08 -21.96 -1.51
CA LEU A 200 -0.71 -20.99 -2.28
C LEU A 200 -0.30 -20.97 -3.75
N ALA A 201 1.00 -20.99 -4.06
CA ALA A 201 1.48 -21.08 -5.44
C ALA A 201 0.98 -22.35 -6.15
N LYS A 202 0.91 -23.49 -5.44
CA LYS A 202 0.31 -24.72 -5.99
C LYS A 202 -1.20 -24.57 -6.20
N ALA A 203 -1.90 -23.90 -5.29
CA ALA A 203 -3.33 -23.65 -5.42
C ALA A 203 -3.65 -22.75 -6.63
N GLU A 204 -2.77 -21.79 -6.92
CA GLU A 204 -2.87 -20.93 -8.11
C GLU A 204 -2.55 -21.68 -9.41
N ALA A 205 -1.59 -22.60 -9.37
CA ALA A 205 -1.13 -23.32 -10.55
C ALA A 205 -2.05 -24.45 -11.01
N THR A 206 -2.87 -25.03 -10.11
CA THR A 206 -3.71 -26.17 -10.46
C THR A 206 -4.93 -25.78 -11.30
N GLY A 207 -5.25 -26.63 -12.29
CA GLY A 207 -6.48 -26.53 -13.08
C GLY A 207 -7.71 -27.07 -12.35
N TYR A 208 -7.54 -27.80 -11.25
CA TYR A 208 -8.60 -28.50 -10.53
C TYR A 208 -9.09 -27.67 -9.33
N PRO A 209 -10.35 -27.21 -9.32
CA PRO A 209 -10.88 -26.37 -8.24
C PRO A 209 -10.80 -27.01 -6.84
N SER A 210 -11.04 -28.32 -6.75
CA SER A 210 -10.99 -29.06 -5.48
C SER A 210 -9.57 -29.18 -4.92
N GLU A 211 -8.55 -29.29 -5.77
CA GLU A 211 -7.16 -29.29 -5.34
C GLU A 211 -6.73 -27.91 -4.86
N ALA A 212 -7.10 -26.85 -5.59
CA ALA A 212 -6.82 -25.46 -5.20
C ALA A 212 -7.38 -25.15 -3.82
N GLU A 213 -8.58 -25.64 -3.53
CA GLU A 213 -9.16 -25.55 -2.19
C GLU A 213 -8.33 -26.26 -1.15
N ALA A 214 -8.06 -27.54 -1.35
CA ALA A 214 -7.41 -28.36 -0.32
C ALA A 214 -6.06 -27.76 0.07
N LEU A 215 -5.34 -27.21 -0.91
CA LEU A 215 -4.09 -26.48 -0.71
C LEU A 215 -4.30 -25.15 0.04
N THR A 216 -5.33 -24.37 -0.31
CA THR A 216 -5.66 -23.11 0.36
C THR A 216 -6.13 -23.34 1.81
N ALA A 217 -6.98 -24.34 2.05
CA ALA A 217 -7.42 -24.76 3.37
C ALA A 217 -6.22 -25.25 4.20
N LYS A 218 -5.29 -25.98 3.58
CA LYS A 218 -4.07 -26.42 4.27
C LYS A 218 -3.16 -25.25 4.63
N ALA A 219 -3.06 -24.25 3.76
CA ALA A 219 -2.34 -23.01 4.05
C ALA A 219 -3.00 -22.28 5.23
N GLN A 220 -4.33 -22.14 5.23
CA GLN A 220 -5.08 -21.50 6.33
C GLN A 220 -4.92 -22.25 7.66
N GLU A 221 -4.95 -23.59 7.63
CA GLU A 221 -4.68 -24.42 8.82
C GLU A 221 -3.26 -24.15 9.36
N LEU A 222 -2.25 -24.13 8.48
CA LEU A 222 -0.86 -23.85 8.86
C LEU A 222 -0.68 -22.43 9.41
N MET A 223 -1.37 -21.45 8.84
CA MET A 223 -1.40 -20.06 9.31
C MET A 223 -2.00 -19.97 10.71
N ALA A 224 -3.15 -20.61 10.94
CA ALA A 224 -3.79 -20.65 12.25
C ALA A 224 -2.89 -21.32 13.30
N ARG A 225 -2.23 -22.43 12.97
CA ARG A 225 -1.26 -23.09 13.87
C ARG A 225 -0.11 -22.17 14.23
N HIS A 226 0.51 -21.58 13.21
CA HIS A 226 1.65 -20.70 13.39
C HIS A 226 1.32 -19.50 14.29
N SER A 227 0.16 -18.88 14.07
CA SER A 227 -0.30 -17.77 14.87
C SER A 227 -0.53 -18.16 16.34
N VAL A 228 -1.06 -19.36 16.58
CA VAL A 228 -1.22 -19.90 17.94
C VAL A 228 0.13 -20.18 18.61
N ASP A 229 1.07 -20.77 17.88
CA ASP A 229 2.42 -21.03 18.38
C ASP A 229 3.15 -19.72 18.75
N GLU A 230 3.07 -18.68 17.90
CA GLU A 230 3.66 -17.36 18.20
C GLU A 230 2.96 -16.65 19.36
N ALA A 231 1.63 -16.82 19.49
CA ALA A 231 0.91 -16.32 20.66
C ALA A 231 1.41 -16.98 21.95
N HIS A 232 1.65 -18.30 21.94
CA HIS A 232 2.19 -19.02 23.10
C HIS A 232 3.63 -18.60 23.41
N LEU A 233 4.48 -18.50 22.39
CA LEU A 233 5.88 -18.08 22.53
C LEU A 233 6.02 -16.64 23.05
N SER A 234 5.12 -15.74 22.64
CA SER A 234 5.13 -14.34 23.10
C SER A 234 4.67 -14.21 24.56
N ALA A 235 3.70 -15.02 25.01
CA ALA A 235 3.25 -15.03 26.40
C ALA A 235 4.34 -15.42 27.42
N GLY A 236 5.31 -16.25 27.01
CA GLY A 236 6.43 -16.68 27.85
C GLY A 236 7.58 -15.67 27.98
N ARG A 237 7.56 -14.54 27.24
CA ARG A 237 8.64 -13.53 27.26
C ARG A 237 8.35 -12.47 28.33
N ALA A 238 9.21 -12.37 29.34
CA ALA A 238 9.18 -11.27 30.30
C ALA A 238 9.63 -9.97 29.61
N GLY A 239 8.71 -9.02 29.38
CA GLY A 239 9.07 -7.73 28.75
C GLY A 239 7.98 -7.00 27.94
N GLY A 240 6.77 -7.54 27.81
CA GLY A 240 5.63 -6.86 27.19
C GLY A 240 5.02 -7.68 26.06
N ALA A 241 3.69 -7.61 25.95
CA ALA A 241 2.96 -8.20 24.83
C ALA A 241 3.51 -7.63 23.50
N ASP A 242 3.74 -8.51 22.53
CA ASP A 242 4.03 -8.11 21.15
C ASP A 242 2.89 -7.20 20.68
N ALA A 243 3.17 -5.91 20.49
CA ALA A 243 2.13 -4.94 20.15
C ALA A 243 1.70 -5.16 18.69
N PRO A 244 0.39 -5.12 18.38
CA PRO A 244 -0.06 -5.24 17.01
C PRO A 244 0.49 -4.10 16.15
N GLY A 245 0.91 -4.45 14.94
CA GLY A 245 1.29 -3.52 13.89
C GLY A 245 0.15 -3.31 12.89
N ALA A 246 0.47 -2.70 11.76
CA ALA A 246 -0.46 -2.51 10.67
C ALA A 246 0.22 -2.56 9.31
N ARG A 247 -0.53 -3.00 8.29
CA ARG A 247 -0.07 -3.07 6.90
C ARG A 247 -1.15 -2.54 5.96
N ARG A 248 -0.76 -1.72 4.98
CA ARG A 248 -1.66 -1.29 3.90
C ARG A 248 -1.58 -2.26 2.75
N ILE A 249 -2.74 -2.74 2.32
CA ILE A 249 -2.90 -3.71 1.24
C ILE A 249 -3.81 -3.09 0.18
N SER A 250 -3.39 -3.15 -1.09
CA SER A 250 -4.12 -2.58 -2.21
C SER A 250 -5.47 -3.25 -2.42
N VAL A 251 -6.46 -2.44 -2.80
CA VAL A 251 -7.80 -2.88 -3.21
C VAL A 251 -8.09 -2.24 -4.56
N ASP A 252 -7.36 -2.69 -5.58
CA ASP A 252 -7.34 -2.03 -6.87
C ASP A 252 -8.65 -2.23 -7.68
N PRO A 253 -9.04 -1.28 -8.54
CA PRO A 253 -10.11 -1.48 -9.51
C PRO A 253 -9.82 -2.68 -10.44
N PRO A 254 -10.85 -3.34 -11.00
CA PRO A 254 -12.28 -3.19 -10.72
C PRO A 254 -12.74 -4.07 -9.53
N TYR A 255 -13.95 -3.78 -9.02
CA TYR A 255 -14.67 -4.53 -7.95
C TYR A 255 -14.08 -4.35 -6.55
N GLU A 256 -13.63 -3.13 -6.28
CA GLU A 256 -12.97 -2.67 -5.07
C GLU A 256 -13.76 -3.08 -3.82
N THR A 257 -15.07 -2.85 -3.81
CA THR A 257 -15.94 -3.25 -2.69
C THR A 257 -15.91 -4.75 -2.41
N ALA A 258 -15.98 -5.59 -3.44
CA ALA A 258 -15.95 -7.04 -3.26
C ALA A 258 -14.55 -7.54 -2.83
N LYS A 259 -13.49 -6.93 -3.36
CA LYS A 259 -12.12 -7.19 -2.94
C LYS A 259 -11.87 -6.75 -1.49
N ALA A 260 -12.42 -5.61 -1.06
CA ALA A 260 -12.36 -5.14 0.32
C ALA A 260 -13.09 -6.10 1.28
N ILE A 261 -14.28 -6.61 0.90
CA ILE A 261 -14.99 -7.63 1.67
C ILE A 261 -14.16 -8.92 1.79
N LEU A 262 -13.54 -9.36 0.69
CA LEU A 262 -12.67 -10.54 0.72
C LEU A 262 -11.48 -10.32 1.67
N LEU A 263 -10.83 -9.16 1.60
CA LEU A 263 -9.71 -8.81 2.48
C LEU A 263 -10.14 -8.74 3.94
N ASP A 264 -11.29 -8.13 4.24
CA ASP A 264 -11.86 -8.12 5.60
C ASP A 264 -12.13 -9.54 6.11
N ALA A 265 -12.67 -10.42 5.28
CA ALA A 265 -12.90 -11.81 5.65
C ALA A 265 -11.59 -12.57 5.92
N VAL A 266 -10.57 -12.37 5.09
CA VAL A 266 -9.22 -12.93 5.28
C VAL A 266 -8.59 -12.39 6.57
N ALA A 267 -8.69 -11.09 6.82
CA ALA A 267 -8.19 -10.46 8.04
C ALA A 267 -8.86 -11.07 9.28
N ARG A 268 -10.19 -11.14 9.30
CA ARG A 268 -10.95 -11.72 10.42
C ARG A 268 -10.60 -13.19 10.67
N ALA A 269 -10.44 -13.99 9.60
CA ALA A 269 -10.03 -15.40 9.71
C ALA A 269 -8.61 -15.57 10.27
N ASN A 270 -7.80 -14.52 10.25
CA ASN A 270 -6.42 -14.49 10.75
C ASN A 270 -6.24 -13.52 11.92
N ARG A 271 -7.30 -13.29 12.73
CA ARG A 271 -7.26 -12.44 13.95
C ARG A 271 -6.73 -11.02 13.72
N CYS A 272 -6.92 -10.51 12.51
CA CYS A 272 -6.65 -9.13 12.14
C CYS A 272 -7.97 -8.35 11.99
N GLN A 273 -7.88 -7.02 11.98
CA GLN A 273 -8.98 -6.13 11.61
C GLN A 273 -8.61 -5.31 10.39
N ALA A 274 -9.51 -5.19 9.41
CA ALA A 274 -9.29 -4.40 8.21
C ALA A 274 -10.16 -3.15 8.21
N VAL A 275 -9.58 -2.00 7.87
CA VAL A 275 -10.29 -0.74 7.64
C VAL A 275 -10.05 -0.30 6.21
N TRP A 276 -11.11 -0.25 5.41
CA TRP A 276 -11.04 0.11 3.99
C TRP A 276 -11.12 1.63 3.80
N ASN A 277 -10.17 2.18 3.05
CA ASN A 277 -10.22 3.53 2.51
C ASN A 277 -10.59 3.44 1.01
N GLU A 278 -11.86 3.73 0.71
CA GLU A 278 -12.39 3.67 -0.66
C GLU A 278 -11.73 4.71 -1.58
N GLU A 279 -11.55 5.94 -1.08
CA GLU A 279 -11.00 7.06 -1.87
C GLU A 279 -9.58 6.79 -2.38
N LEU A 280 -8.77 6.09 -1.57
CA LEU A 280 -7.38 5.73 -1.87
C LEU A 280 -7.19 4.27 -2.30
N ALA A 281 -8.28 3.51 -2.45
CA ALA A 281 -8.29 2.13 -2.94
C ALA A 281 -7.31 1.19 -2.19
N PHE A 282 -7.26 1.27 -0.86
CA PHE A 282 -6.50 0.32 -0.03
C PHE A 282 -7.22 0.04 1.29
N SER A 283 -6.89 -1.08 1.92
CA SER A 283 -7.28 -1.33 3.31
C SER A 283 -6.06 -1.36 4.22
N THR A 284 -6.20 -0.78 5.41
CA THR A 284 -5.22 -0.96 6.48
C THR A 284 -5.65 -2.16 7.32
N VAL A 285 -4.81 -3.18 7.34
CA VAL A 285 -4.98 -4.38 8.16
C VAL A 285 -4.13 -4.23 9.41
N VAL A 286 -4.77 -4.29 10.57
CA VAL A 286 -4.17 -4.20 11.90
C VAL A 286 -4.14 -5.59 12.51
N GLY A 287 -2.99 -6.00 13.05
CA GLY A 287 -2.75 -7.36 13.48
C GLY A 287 -1.34 -7.54 14.02
N HIS A 288 -1.03 -8.72 14.54
CA HIS A 288 0.35 -9.05 14.92
C HIS A 288 1.16 -9.48 13.68
N GLU A 289 2.48 -9.30 13.70
CA GLU A 289 3.31 -9.55 12.51
C GLU A 289 3.18 -10.99 11.97
N ALA A 290 3.04 -11.97 12.87
CA ALA A 290 2.80 -13.38 12.53
C ALA A 290 1.49 -13.63 11.76
N ASP A 291 0.54 -12.70 11.85
CA ASP A 291 -0.78 -12.77 11.21
C ASP A 291 -0.86 -11.90 9.95
N LEU A 292 -0.19 -10.73 9.96
CA LEU A 292 -0.26 -9.74 8.88
C LEU A 292 0.31 -10.25 7.56
N GLU A 293 1.51 -10.84 7.58
CA GLU A 293 2.16 -11.31 6.35
C GLU A 293 1.43 -12.50 5.71
N PRO A 294 1.03 -13.55 6.46
CA PRO A 294 0.22 -14.60 5.89
C PRO A 294 -1.13 -14.13 5.37
N ALA A 295 -1.80 -13.18 6.04
CA ALA A 295 -3.09 -12.64 5.58
C ALA A 295 -2.95 -11.93 4.22
N GLU A 296 -1.90 -11.14 4.01
CA GLU A 296 -1.60 -10.50 2.72
C GLU A 296 -1.34 -11.54 1.62
N LEU A 297 -0.50 -12.54 1.90
CA LEU A 297 -0.21 -13.63 0.96
C LEU A 297 -1.49 -14.39 0.56
N LEU A 298 -2.31 -14.76 1.54
CA LEU A 298 -3.57 -15.44 1.28
C LEU A 298 -4.52 -14.58 0.44
N TYR A 299 -4.70 -13.30 0.79
CA TYR A 299 -5.55 -12.39 0.03
C TYR A 299 -5.11 -12.28 -1.44
N THR A 300 -3.81 -12.06 -1.69
CA THR A 300 -3.28 -11.95 -3.05
C THR A 300 -3.49 -13.23 -3.86
N SER A 301 -3.24 -14.40 -3.27
CA SER A 301 -3.55 -15.71 -3.89
C SER A 301 -5.04 -15.84 -4.22
N LEU A 302 -5.92 -15.48 -3.29
CA LEU A 302 -7.37 -15.59 -3.49
C LEU A 302 -7.88 -14.65 -4.58
N LEU A 303 -7.27 -13.49 -4.81
CA LEU A 303 -7.59 -12.63 -5.96
C LEU A 303 -7.27 -13.32 -7.29
N VAL A 304 -6.14 -14.02 -7.39
CA VAL A 304 -5.75 -14.79 -8.59
C VAL A 304 -6.73 -15.94 -8.81
N GLN A 305 -7.09 -16.66 -7.75
CA GLN A 305 -8.07 -17.75 -7.81
C GLN A 305 -9.47 -17.23 -8.22
N ALA A 306 -9.93 -16.11 -7.65
CA ALA A 306 -11.20 -15.49 -7.99
C ALA A 306 -11.25 -15.06 -9.47
N ALA A 307 -10.18 -14.45 -9.99
CA ALA A 307 -10.09 -14.07 -11.40
C ALA A 307 -10.15 -15.28 -12.35
N THR A 308 -9.50 -16.38 -11.97
CA THR A 308 -9.51 -17.63 -12.72
C THR A 308 -10.91 -18.27 -12.71
N ALA A 309 -11.54 -18.34 -11.53
CA ALA A 309 -12.88 -18.88 -11.37
C ALA A 309 -13.93 -18.05 -12.13
N MET A 310 -13.85 -16.72 -12.06
CA MET A 310 -14.72 -15.83 -12.84
C MET A 310 -14.55 -16.06 -14.34
N SER A 311 -13.30 -16.19 -14.82
CA SER A 311 -13.03 -16.41 -16.24
C SER A 311 -13.66 -17.72 -16.75
N ARG A 312 -13.64 -18.78 -15.94
CA ARG A 312 -14.33 -20.06 -16.23
C ARG A 312 -15.85 -19.90 -16.24
N ALA A 313 -16.41 -19.25 -15.23
CA ALA A 313 -17.86 -18.99 -15.15
C ALA A 313 -18.35 -18.17 -16.35
N GLU A 314 -17.61 -17.12 -16.74
CA GLU A 314 -17.95 -16.34 -17.93
C GLU A 314 -17.88 -17.16 -19.23
N ALA A 315 -16.94 -18.10 -19.35
CA ALA A 315 -16.88 -18.99 -20.50
C ALA A 315 -18.12 -19.88 -20.60
N ALA A 316 -18.59 -20.43 -19.48
CA ALA A 316 -19.82 -21.20 -19.41
C ALA A 316 -21.06 -20.36 -19.77
N GLN A 317 -21.16 -19.13 -19.23
CA GLN A 317 -22.25 -18.21 -19.55
C GLN A 317 -22.30 -17.85 -21.05
N ARG A 318 -21.14 -17.65 -21.68
CA ARG A 318 -21.04 -17.40 -23.12
C ARG A 318 -21.49 -18.59 -23.96
N ALA A 319 -21.09 -19.81 -23.57
CA ALA A 319 -21.56 -21.03 -24.23
C ALA A 319 -23.09 -21.21 -24.14
N GLY A 320 -23.69 -20.74 -23.04
CA GLY A 320 -25.14 -20.66 -22.85
C GLY A 320 -25.85 -19.47 -23.50
N GLY A 321 -25.15 -18.66 -24.31
CA GLY A 321 -25.74 -17.54 -25.06
C GLY A 321 -25.95 -16.24 -24.27
N ARG A 322 -25.50 -16.16 -23.00
CA ARG A 322 -25.62 -14.93 -22.21
C ARG A 322 -24.49 -13.97 -22.53
N LYS A 323 -24.83 -12.69 -22.74
CA LYS A 323 -23.83 -11.63 -22.97
C LYS A 323 -23.15 -11.25 -21.65
N ARG A 324 -21.84 -11.01 -21.72
CA ARG A 324 -20.97 -10.62 -20.60
C ARG A 324 -21.41 -9.27 -20.01
N THR A 325 -21.84 -9.22 -18.76
CA THR A 325 -22.25 -7.95 -18.11
C THR A 325 -21.32 -7.57 -16.96
N LYS A 326 -21.24 -6.27 -16.68
CA LYS A 326 -20.58 -5.73 -15.49
C LYS A 326 -21.28 -6.21 -14.21
N THR A 327 -22.61 -6.25 -14.24
CA THR A 327 -23.45 -6.69 -13.12
C THR A 327 -23.23 -8.15 -12.73
N PHE A 328 -23.03 -9.05 -13.71
CA PHE A 328 -22.67 -10.45 -13.46
C PHE A 328 -21.36 -10.56 -12.67
N ARG A 329 -20.28 -9.92 -13.15
CA ARG A 329 -18.95 -10.02 -12.51
C ARG A 329 -18.94 -9.43 -11.10
N GLN A 330 -19.63 -8.31 -10.91
CA GLN A 330 -19.77 -7.69 -9.60
C GLN A 330 -20.50 -8.62 -8.63
N SER A 331 -21.63 -9.20 -9.07
CA SER A 331 -22.42 -10.16 -8.28
C SER A 331 -21.62 -11.43 -7.97
N PHE A 332 -20.85 -11.92 -8.95
CA PHE A 332 -19.94 -13.05 -8.81
C PHE A 332 -18.86 -12.79 -7.75
N MET A 333 -18.13 -11.67 -7.85
CA MET A 333 -17.07 -11.35 -6.89
C MET A 333 -17.61 -11.19 -5.48
N LEU A 334 -18.77 -10.55 -5.33
CA LEU A 334 -19.39 -10.36 -4.03
C LEU A 334 -19.79 -11.70 -3.39
N ALA A 335 -20.47 -12.57 -4.15
CA ALA A 335 -20.86 -13.90 -3.67
C ALA A 335 -19.65 -14.78 -3.34
N TYR A 336 -18.62 -14.77 -4.22
CA TYR A 336 -17.37 -15.49 -4.00
C TYR A 336 -16.67 -15.04 -2.72
N ALA A 337 -16.56 -13.72 -2.50
CA ALA A 337 -15.93 -13.14 -1.32
C ALA A 337 -16.65 -13.53 -0.02
N HIS A 338 -17.98 -13.43 0.01
CA HIS A 338 -18.78 -13.84 1.18
C HIS A 338 -18.59 -15.31 1.51
N ARG A 339 -18.78 -16.17 0.50
CA ARG A 339 -18.77 -17.61 0.71
C ARG A 339 -17.38 -18.12 1.12
N LEU A 340 -16.33 -17.61 0.50
CA LEU A 340 -14.97 -17.95 0.87
C LEU A 340 -14.63 -17.43 2.27
N GLY A 341 -15.14 -16.26 2.64
CA GLY A 341 -15.01 -15.72 3.99
C GLY A 341 -15.57 -16.63 5.08
N ASP A 342 -16.78 -17.15 4.88
CA ASP A 342 -17.39 -18.11 5.83
C ASP A 342 -16.50 -19.35 6.01
N ARG A 343 -15.96 -19.86 4.91
CA ARG A 343 -15.13 -21.07 4.88
C ARG A 343 -13.76 -20.89 5.49
N LEU A 344 -13.12 -19.73 5.27
CA LEU A 344 -11.88 -19.37 5.95
C LEU A 344 -12.10 -19.29 7.47
N ALA A 345 -13.22 -18.70 7.90
CA ALA A 345 -13.57 -18.63 9.31
C ALA A 345 -13.83 -20.03 9.91
N ASP A 346 -14.53 -20.92 9.19
CA ASP A 346 -14.73 -22.31 9.61
C ASP A 346 -13.40 -23.06 9.74
N THR A 347 -12.52 -22.92 8.76
CA THR A 347 -11.20 -23.58 8.76
C THR A 347 -10.33 -23.08 9.91
N ALA A 348 -10.31 -21.76 10.16
CA ALA A 348 -9.58 -21.16 11.27
C ALA A 348 -10.12 -21.63 12.64
N ARG A 349 -11.44 -21.70 12.81
CA ARG A 349 -12.08 -22.24 14.01
C ARG A 349 -11.72 -23.71 14.23
N ALA A 350 -11.83 -24.55 13.19
CA ALA A 350 -11.48 -25.96 13.27
C ALA A 350 -10.00 -26.19 13.63
N ALA A 351 -9.10 -25.42 13.02
CA ALA A 351 -7.66 -25.50 13.27
C ALA A 351 -7.31 -25.12 14.72
N THR A 352 -7.98 -24.12 15.28
CA THR A 352 -7.72 -23.64 16.65
C THR A 352 -8.41 -24.47 17.72
N ALA A 353 -9.56 -25.09 17.43
CA ALA A 353 -10.32 -25.90 18.38
C ALA A 353 -9.52 -27.07 18.97
N HIS A 354 -8.55 -27.62 18.23
CA HIS A 354 -7.70 -28.72 18.70
C HIS A 354 -6.38 -28.25 19.33
N LEU A 355 -6.03 -26.98 19.18
CA LEU A 355 -4.75 -26.40 19.61
C LEU A 355 -4.88 -25.54 20.86
N ALA A 356 -6.06 -24.98 21.12
CA ALA A 356 -6.31 -24.15 22.27
C ALA A 356 -6.57 -25.01 23.52
N ALA A 357 -5.50 -25.36 24.24
CA ALA A 357 -5.63 -25.74 25.65
C ALA A 357 -6.29 -24.59 26.44
N ALA A 358 -6.95 -24.90 27.56
CA ALA A 358 -7.68 -23.90 28.37
C ALA A 358 -6.81 -22.68 28.73
N ASP A 359 -5.50 -22.88 28.93
CA ASP A 359 -4.55 -21.84 29.31
C ASP A 359 -4.16 -20.88 28.17
N LEU A 360 -4.46 -21.23 26.90
CA LEU A 360 -4.09 -20.44 25.73
C LEU A 360 -5.20 -19.48 25.28
N LEU A 361 -6.45 -19.77 25.62
CA LEU A 361 -7.61 -18.93 25.30
C LEU A 361 -7.48 -17.50 25.84
N PRO A 362 -7.02 -17.25 27.09
CA PRO A 362 -6.81 -15.89 27.60
C PRO A 362 -5.75 -15.10 26.82
N VAL A 363 -4.68 -15.77 26.37
CA VAL A 363 -3.62 -15.13 25.57
C VAL A 363 -4.16 -14.68 24.23
N LEU A 364 -4.93 -15.54 23.56
CA LEU A 364 -5.56 -15.21 22.28
C LEU A 364 -6.58 -14.06 22.44
N ALA A 365 -7.41 -14.10 23.47
CA ALA A 365 -8.36 -13.01 23.76
C ALA A 365 -7.65 -11.67 24.03
N THR A 366 -6.52 -11.70 24.76
CA THR A 366 -5.72 -10.49 25.02
C THR A 366 -5.14 -9.91 23.72
N ARG A 367 -4.68 -10.77 22.81
CA ARG A 367 -4.20 -10.35 21.48
C ARG A 367 -5.31 -9.74 20.64
N ASP A 368 -6.48 -10.36 20.62
CA ASP A 368 -7.65 -9.84 19.88
C ASP A 368 -8.08 -8.46 20.41
N LEU A 369 -8.06 -8.27 21.75
CA LEU A 369 -8.32 -6.98 22.37
C LEU A 369 -7.26 -5.93 22.01
N ALA A 370 -5.98 -6.29 22.01
CA ALA A 370 -4.90 -5.39 21.60
C ALA A 370 -5.06 -4.92 20.14
N VAL A 371 -5.43 -5.83 19.24
CA VAL A 371 -5.73 -5.49 17.83
C VAL A 371 -6.90 -4.53 17.74
N ALA A 372 -7.97 -4.77 18.50
CA ALA A 372 -9.15 -3.89 18.52
C ALA A 372 -8.85 -2.50 19.12
N GLU A 373 -8.00 -2.42 20.13
CA GLU A 373 -7.52 -1.16 20.71
C GLU A 373 -6.67 -0.38 19.72
N GLU A 374 -5.70 -1.03 19.08
CA GLU A 374 -4.83 -0.39 18.10
C GLU A 374 -5.61 0.08 16.87
N THR A 375 -6.60 -0.69 16.42
CA THR A 375 -7.50 -0.30 15.32
C THR A 375 -8.29 0.95 15.67
N ARG A 376 -8.87 1.03 16.88
CA ARG A 376 -9.57 2.24 17.35
C ARG A 376 -8.63 3.43 17.52
N ARG A 377 -7.37 3.20 17.93
CA ARG A 377 -6.36 4.24 18.07
C ARG A 377 -5.96 4.82 16.72
N LEU A 378 -5.75 3.98 15.71
CA LEU A 378 -5.41 4.40 14.35
C LEU A 378 -6.61 5.06 13.67
N PHE A 379 -7.81 4.49 13.83
CA PHE A 379 -9.03 4.92 13.14
C PHE A 379 -10.13 5.29 14.15
N PRO A 380 -10.03 6.47 14.80
CA PRO A 380 -11.01 6.90 15.80
C PRO A 380 -12.38 7.22 15.19
N ARG A 381 -12.43 7.44 13.87
CA ARG A 381 -13.67 7.69 13.11
C ARG A 381 -13.76 6.69 11.97
N THR A 382 -14.54 5.65 12.16
CA THR A 382 -14.89 4.69 11.11
C THR A 382 -16.41 4.63 10.97
N THR A 383 -16.86 4.36 9.75
CA THR A 383 -18.27 4.14 9.45
C THR A 383 -18.45 2.77 8.85
N THR A 384 -19.50 2.07 9.23
CA THR A 384 -19.90 0.81 8.58
C THR A 384 -20.83 1.11 7.42
N THR A 385 -20.42 0.75 6.21
CA THR A 385 -21.27 0.91 5.01
C THR A 385 -21.92 -0.42 4.68
N ARG A 386 -23.26 -0.43 4.54
CA ARG A 386 -23.94 -1.61 3.96
C ARG A 386 -23.68 -1.63 2.46
N VAL A 387 -23.14 -2.73 1.98
CA VAL A 387 -22.97 -2.95 0.55
C VAL A 387 -24.33 -3.28 -0.06
N ARG A 388 -24.70 -2.56 -1.12
CA ARG A 388 -25.93 -2.86 -1.86
C ARG A 388 -25.84 -4.27 -2.43
N GLY A 389 -26.95 -4.99 -2.39
CA GLY A 389 -27.03 -6.37 -2.83
C GLY A 389 -26.62 -6.56 -4.29
N ALA A 390 -26.24 -7.79 -4.63
CA ALA A 390 -26.00 -8.20 -6.00
C ALA A 390 -27.31 -8.30 -6.79
N ASP A 391 -27.41 -7.58 -7.91
CA ASP A 391 -28.63 -7.55 -8.74
C ASP A 391 -28.65 -8.64 -9.83
N ASP A 392 -27.56 -9.39 -10.04
CA ASP A 392 -27.51 -10.50 -11.00
C ASP A 392 -27.45 -11.85 -10.26
N ARG A 393 -28.58 -12.56 -10.26
CA ARG A 393 -28.72 -13.87 -9.62
C ARG A 393 -27.78 -14.93 -10.20
N ALA A 394 -27.57 -14.94 -11.51
CA ALA A 394 -26.67 -15.92 -12.13
C ALA A 394 -25.23 -15.70 -11.69
N GLY A 395 -24.80 -14.44 -11.60
CA GLY A 395 -23.50 -14.05 -11.03
C GLY A 395 -23.38 -14.47 -9.58
N TRP A 396 -24.40 -14.23 -8.76
CA TRP A 396 -24.42 -14.66 -7.36
C TRP A 396 -24.29 -16.19 -7.21
N ASP A 397 -25.09 -16.94 -7.97
CA ASP A 397 -25.10 -18.40 -7.92
C ASP A 397 -23.77 -18.99 -8.43
N ASP A 398 -23.21 -18.44 -9.52
CA ASP A 398 -21.90 -18.84 -10.04
C ASP A 398 -20.77 -18.49 -9.08
N GLY A 399 -20.81 -17.32 -8.43
CA GLY A 399 -19.81 -16.92 -7.44
C GLY A 399 -19.84 -17.80 -6.20
N THR A 400 -21.03 -18.11 -5.70
CA THR A 400 -21.24 -19.05 -4.59
C THR A 400 -20.75 -20.45 -4.96
N ARG A 401 -21.15 -20.96 -6.14
CA ARG A 401 -20.66 -22.26 -6.64
C ARG A 401 -19.15 -22.29 -6.83
N ALA A 402 -18.55 -21.23 -7.34
CA ALA A 402 -17.10 -21.17 -7.51
C ALA A 402 -16.36 -21.23 -6.17
N ALA A 403 -16.95 -20.68 -5.11
CA ALA A 403 -16.44 -20.83 -3.75
C ALA A 403 -16.81 -22.18 -3.10
N ASP A 404 -17.85 -22.89 -3.58
CA ASP A 404 -18.32 -24.19 -3.05
C ASP A 404 -17.74 -25.43 -3.73
N GLN A 405 -17.60 -25.43 -5.06
CA GLN A 405 -17.05 -26.53 -5.88
C GLN A 405 -15.57 -26.78 -5.62
N ALA A 406 -15.00 -25.90 -4.83
CA ALA A 406 -13.74 -26.06 -4.19
C ALA A 406 -13.81 -27.23 -3.14
N GLY A 407 -14.97 -27.58 -2.57
CA GLY A 407 -15.07 -28.33 -1.30
C GLY A 407 -15.85 -29.64 -1.27
N VAL A 408 -15.85 -30.43 -2.34
CA VAL A 408 -16.46 -31.76 -2.32
C VAL A 408 -15.44 -32.76 -2.83
N ASP A 409 -14.79 -33.49 -1.90
CA ASP A 409 -14.28 -34.87 -2.06
C ASP A 409 -13.33 -35.33 -0.91
N GLY A 410 -13.00 -34.47 0.05
CA GLY A 410 -12.03 -34.81 1.12
C GLY A 410 -12.51 -35.73 2.26
N HIS A 411 -13.76 -36.23 2.29
CA HIS A 411 -14.26 -36.98 3.45
C HIS A 411 -15.26 -38.12 3.22
N ARG A 412 -15.31 -38.71 2.02
CA ARG A 412 -16.01 -40.00 1.80
C ARG A 412 -15.06 -41.06 1.28
N GLY A 413 -14.22 -41.57 2.18
CA GLY A 413 -13.24 -42.58 1.81
C GLY A 413 -12.73 -43.40 2.98
N ARG A 414 -13.61 -43.85 3.90
CA ARG A 414 -13.44 -45.13 4.64
C ARG A 414 -14.65 -45.44 5.54
N VAL A 415 -15.68 -46.03 4.97
CA VAL A 415 -16.49 -47.03 5.71
C VAL A 415 -16.85 -48.10 4.69
N ASP A 416 -15.93 -49.02 4.44
CA ASP A 416 -16.33 -50.36 4.03
C ASP A 416 -16.09 -51.28 5.22
N ARG A 417 -17.20 -51.86 5.66
CA ARG A 417 -17.27 -53.02 6.53
C ARG A 417 -16.91 -54.23 5.69
N GLY A 418 -16.02 -55.07 6.21
CA GLY A 418 -15.61 -56.35 5.64
C GLY A 418 -14.46 -56.89 6.44
#